data_AF-A0A1Q3JE48-F1
#
_entry.id   AF-A0A1Q3JE48-F1
#
_cell.length_a   1.000
_cell.length_b   1.000
_cell.length_c   1.000
_cell.angle_alpha   90.00
_cell.angle_beta   90.00
_cell.angle_gamma   90.00
#
_symmetry.space_group_name_H-M   'P 1'
#
loop_
_entity.id
_entity.type
_entity.pdbx_description
1 polymer ?
#
loop_
_entity_poly.entity_id
_entity_poly.type
_entity_poly.pdbx_seq_one_letter_code
_entity_poly.pdbx_strand_id
1 'polypeptide(L)'
;MKKLKTVVALSAASAASLLLIGGPSVAQAPAAAPQANANPGPAPIEPAAQAYAQQRRFGTYTPPTPSNRGQAVFRGVQIEVPEAFDVAATMDALPFKAPAAPKKARKILVYAVAKGFVHSSIPITAFTVDQIGKRTGAWTTTISYNESEFTAANLAQYDVLVLDNTTGLFLDTPGDDAGTAARRKALLDFVRGGKGLVLTHAGTDSYHRGGQGVWPEYNKMIGGHFKFHWLTPQQITMKIDDPSSPLTAAFAGEPFIVHDEIYTYSQDDANNRKNLHVLYSVDYSKMDQADKNVEPANGKRTDGDYMLSWIRKEGQGRVFVQALGHNEHIWSNEKILKAF
;
A
#
# COMPACT_ATOMS: atom_id res chain seq x y z
N MET A 1 12.02 34.33 72.27
CA MET A 1 10.71 35.01 72.09
C MET A 1 10.25 34.83 70.65
N LYS A 2 8.99 34.42 70.49
CA LYS A 2 8.05 34.51 69.34
C LYS A 2 8.44 34.02 67.93
N LYS A 3 7.58 33.11 67.47
CA LYS A 3 7.40 32.52 66.13
C LYS A 3 7.18 33.59 65.03
N LEU A 4 7.54 33.25 63.80
CA LEU A 4 6.64 33.48 62.66
C LEU A 4 6.82 32.37 61.61
N LYS A 5 5.72 31.70 61.30
CA LYS A 5 5.56 30.78 60.16
C LYS A 5 5.14 31.63 58.97
N THR A 6 5.76 31.39 57.81
CA THR A 6 5.15 31.74 56.52
C THR A 6 5.28 30.53 55.61
N VAL A 7 4.11 29.98 55.25
CA VAL A 7 3.93 28.96 54.22
C VAL A 7 3.67 29.72 52.92
N VAL A 8 4.43 29.43 51.88
CA VAL A 8 4.02 29.68 50.49
C VAL A 8 4.29 28.41 49.70
N ALA A 9 3.21 27.82 49.20
CA ALA A 9 3.22 26.78 48.18
C ALA A 9 2.83 27.41 46.85
N LEU A 10 3.56 27.10 45.78
CA LEU A 10 3.22 27.18 44.35
C LEU A 10 4.53 26.83 43.62
N SER A 11 4.63 26.07 42.52
CA SER A 11 3.77 25.21 41.72
C SER A 11 4.74 24.57 40.70
N ALA A 12 4.46 23.34 40.28
CA ALA A 12 5.33 22.48 39.49
C ALA A 12 5.87 23.11 38.19
N ALA A 13 7.16 22.93 37.94
CA ALA A 13 7.81 23.18 36.65
C ALA A 13 7.77 21.88 35.82
N SER A 14 7.04 21.91 34.71
CA SER A 14 7.16 20.90 33.64
C SER A 14 8.33 21.28 32.74
N ALA A 15 9.40 20.49 32.78
CA ALA A 15 10.51 20.59 31.86
C ALA A 15 10.14 19.89 30.54
N ALA A 16 10.05 20.66 29.45
CA ALA A 16 10.05 20.15 28.09
C ALA A 16 11.48 19.75 27.72
N SER A 17 11.75 18.44 27.62
CA SER A 17 13.01 17.93 27.07
C SER A 17 12.98 18.01 25.55
N LEU A 18 13.71 18.97 25.01
CA LEU A 18 14.10 19.05 23.61
C LEU A 18 15.04 17.86 23.30
N LEU A 19 14.58 16.86 22.53
CA LEU A 19 15.48 15.87 21.94
C LEU A 19 16.17 16.49 20.71
N LEU A 20 17.46 16.78 20.87
CA LEU A 20 18.39 17.06 19.77
C LEU A 20 18.69 15.74 19.04
N ILE A 21 18.18 15.61 17.81
CA ILE A 21 18.52 14.49 16.92
C ILE A 21 19.85 14.83 16.24
N GLY A 22 20.81 13.90 16.37
CA GLY A 22 22.20 14.05 15.91
C GLY A 22 22.36 14.12 14.38
N GLY A 23 23.55 14.58 13.99
CA GLY A 23 23.93 15.02 12.65
C GLY A 23 24.03 13.93 11.57
N PRO A 24 24.42 14.33 10.34
CA PRO A 24 24.11 13.60 9.12
C PRO A 24 24.99 12.36 8.94
N SER A 25 24.35 11.22 8.72
CA SER A 25 24.95 10.09 8.01
C SER A 25 25.19 10.53 6.57
N VAL A 26 26.42 10.34 6.08
CA VAL A 26 26.80 10.63 4.69
C VAL A 26 26.08 9.62 3.78
N ALA A 27 24.91 10.00 3.29
CA ALA A 27 24.22 9.29 2.22
C ALA A 27 25.04 9.40 0.93
N GLN A 28 25.33 8.27 0.30
CA GLN A 28 25.82 8.25 -1.07
C GLN A 28 24.82 8.97 -1.98
N ALA A 29 25.33 9.79 -2.90
CA ALA A 29 24.51 10.50 -3.87
C ALA A 29 23.64 9.51 -4.67
N PRO A 30 22.33 9.75 -4.83
CA PRO A 30 21.46 8.87 -5.57
C PRO A 30 21.88 8.85 -7.05
N ALA A 31 21.92 7.66 -7.63
CA ALA A 31 22.16 7.47 -9.05
C ALA A 31 21.08 8.20 -9.87
N ALA A 32 21.48 8.85 -10.96
CA ALA A 32 20.55 9.48 -11.89
C ALA A 32 19.56 8.43 -12.42
N ALA A 33 18.26 8.74 -12.36
CA ALA A 33 17.22 7.87 -12.89
C ALA A 33 17.48 7.62 -14.40
N PRO A 34 17.46 6.36 -14.88
CA PRO A 34 17.49 6.08 -16.30
C PRO A 34 16.26 6.72 -16.97
N GLN A 35 16.44 7.17 -18.21
CA GLN A 35 15.37 7.83 -18.98
C GLN A 35 14.07 7.02 -18.91
N ALA A 36 13.01 7.68 -18.46
CA ALA A 36 11.67 7.13 -18.42
C ALA A 36 11.31 6.63 -19.84
N ASN A 37 11.21 5.31 -19.99
CA ASN A 37 10.47 4.76 -21.11
C ASN A 37 9.08 5.39 -21.10
N ALA A 38 8.59 5.80 -22.27
CA ALA A 38 7.30 6.48 -22.41
C ALA A 38 6.24 5.79 -21.53
N ASN A 39 5.78 6.53 -20.51
CA ASN A 39 4.71 6.11 -19.63
C ASN A 39 3.58 5.58 -20.50
N PRO A 40 3.11 4.33 -20.34
CA PRO A 40 1.71 4.09 -20.65
C PRO A 40 0.99 4.99 -19.65
N GLY A 41 0.48 6.14 -20.11
CA GLY A 41 -0.29 7.02 -19.28
C GLY A 41 -1.41 6.24 -18.57
N PRO A 42 -2.08 6.84 -17.57
CA PRO A 42 -3.23 6.20 -16.93
C PRO A 42 -4.15 5.62 -18.01
N ALA A 43 -4.68 4.42 -17.75
CA ALA A 43 -5.62 3.80 -18.67
C ALA A 43 -6.66 4.86 -19.10
N PRO A 44 -6.88 5.07 -20.41
CA PRO A 44 -7.70 6.18 -20.86
C PRO A 44 -9.09 6.08 -20.23
N ILE A 45 -9.39 7.00 -19.31
CA ILE A 45 -10.73 7.18 -18.76
C ILE A 45 -11.57 7.75 -19.90
N GLU A 46 -12.63 7.05 -20.31
CA GLU A 46 -13.51 7.52 -21.37
C GLU A 46 -14.04 8.94 -21.07
N PRO A 47 -14.25 9.81 -22.08
CA PRO A 47 -14.69 11.19 -21.88
C PRO A 47 -15.94 11.35 -20.99
N ALA A 48 -16.84 10.35 -21.01
CA ALA A 48 -18.03 10.31 -20.17
C ALA A 48 -17.69 10.16 -18.67
N ALA A 49 -16.70 9.34 -18.34
CA ALA A 49 -16.22 9.19 -16.97
C ALA A 49 -15.45 10.43 -16.48
N GLN A 50 -14.77 11.16 -17.38
CA GLN A 50 -14.17 12.45 -17.05
C GLN A 50 -15.23 13.54 -16.74
N ALA A 51 -16.29 13.63 -17.54
CA ALA A 51 -17.38 14.58 -17.30
C ALA A 51 -18.16 14.24 -16.01
N TYR A 52 -18.38 12.95 -15.75
CA TYR A 52 -19.00 12.47 -14.51
C TYR A 52 -18.12 12.75 -13.28
N ALA A 53 -16.80 12.53 -13.38
CA ALA A 53 -15.84 12.86 -12.33
C ALA A 53 -15.86 14.35 -11.96
N GLN A 54 -16.03 15.23 -12.94
CA GLN A 54 -16.14 16.67 -12.71
C GLN A 54 -17.43 17.05 -11.98
N GLN A 55 -18.54 16.33 -12.20
CA GLN A 55 -19.83 16.59 -11.56
C GLN A 55 -19.94 16.06 -10.13
N ARG A 56 -19.28 14.93 -9.82
CA ARG A 56 -19.32 14.29 -8.50
C ARG A 56 -18.10 14.56 -7.62
N ARG A 57 -17.23 15.49 -8.04
CA ARG A 57 -16.11 15.98 -7.23
C ARG A 57 -16.64 16.54 -5.92
N PHE A 58 -16.59 15.68 -4.90
CA PHE A 58 -16.94 15.93 -3.50
C PHE A 58 -18.45 15.98 -3.22
N GLY A 59 -19.01 14.85 -2.80
CA GLY A 59 -20.07 14.90 -1.79
C GLY A 59 -19.57 15.57 -0.50
N THR A 60 -20.39 15.58 0.56
CA THR A 60 -20.06 16.20 1.87
C THR A 60 -18.85 15.60 2.63
N TYR A 61 -18.11 14.65 2.04
CA TYR A 61 -16.96 14.03 2.68
C TYR A 61 -15.71 14.89 2.54
N THR A 62 -15.21 15.39 3.67
CA THR A 62 -13.86 15.96 3.77
C THR A 62 -12.94 14.87 4.31
N PRO A 63 -11.96 14.39 3.52
CA PRO A 63 -11.00 13.40 4.01
C PRO A 63 -10.20 13.99 5.19
N PRO A 64 -9.76 13.15 6.14
CA PRO A 64 -9.04 13.63 7.31
C PRO A 64 -7.70 14.26 6.94
N THR A 65 -7.10 13.87 5.80
CA THR A 65 -5.89 14.46 5.22
C THR A 65 -6.15 15.00 3.82
N PRO A 66 -5.32 15.92 3.28
CA PRO A 66 -5.46 16.40 1.91
C PRO A 66 -5.44 15.24 0.90
N SER A 67 -6.45 15.18 0.04
CA SER A 67 -6.55 14.20 -1.05
C SER A 67 -6.18 14.79 -2.41
N ASN A 68 -6.08 13.95 -3.45
CA ASN A 68 -5.75 14.34 -4.82
C ASN A 68 -4.39 15.02 -4.99
N ARG A 69 -3.39 14.57 -4.23
CA ARG A 69 -2.01 14.98 -4.45
C ARG A 69 -1.52 14.47 -5.81
N GLY A 70 -0.67 15.28 -6.45
CA GLY A 70 0.07 14.84 -7.64
C GLY A 70 1.08 13.76 -7.29
N GLN A 71 1.73 13.18 -8.31
CA GLN A 71 2.74 12.15 -8.11
C GLN A 71 3.82 12.58 -7.11
N ALA A 72 4.32 11.64 -6.30
CA ALA A 72 5.43 11.85 -5.36
C ALA A 72 6.77 11.99 -6.10
N VAL A 73 6.88 12.98 -6.98
CA VAL A 73 8.08 13.26 -7.79
C VAL A 73 8.40 14.74 -7.74
N PHE A 74 9.62 15.07 -7.33
CA PHE A 74 10.15 16.42 -7.41
C PHE A 74 11.40 16.42 -8.29
N ARG A 75 11.37 17.19 -9.39
CA ARG A 75 12.48 17.28 -10.35
C ARG A 75 12.97 15.92 -10.87
N GLY A 76 12.05 14.98 -11.07
CA GLY A 76 12.36 13.63 -11.57
C GLY A 76 12.86 12.65 -10.51
N VAL A 77 12.95 13.07 -9.24
CA VAL A 77 13.32 12.21 -8.11
C VAL A 77 12.08 11.89 -7.31
N GLN A 78 11.90 10.62 -6.97
CA GLN A 78 10.80 10.16 -6.13
C GLN A 78 10.96 10.74 -4.71
N ILE A 79 9.88 11.27 -4.16
CA ILE A 79 9.83 11.76 -2.78
C ILE A 79 9.80 10.53 -1.86
N GLU A 80 10.62 10.56 -0.80
CA GLU A 80 10.78 9.43 0.15
C GLU A 80 10.28 9.79 1.56
N VAL A 81 9.87 11.04 1.79
CA VAL A 81 9.45 11.54 3.10
C VAL A 81 7.96 11.93 3.06
N PRO A 82 7.13 11.42 3.99
CA PRO A 82 5.72 11.81 4.05
C PRO A 82 5.52 13.24 4.57
N GLU A 83 4.37 13.82 4.24
CA GLU A 83 3.98 15.11 4.81
C GLU A 83 3.68 14.98 6.31
N ALA A 84 4.03 16.02 7.07
CA ALA A 84 3.92 16.00 8.53
C ALA A 84 2.48 15.79 9.04
N PHE A 85 1.49 16.26 8.28
CA PHE A 85 0.08 16.09 8.64
C PHE A 85 -0.36 14.62 8.56
N ASP A 86 0.05 13.91 7.51
CA ASP A 86 -0.27 12.47 7.38
C ASP A 86 0.45 11.67 8.46
N VAL A 87 1.71 12.01 8.74
CA VAL A 87 2.47 11.38 9.85
C VAL A 87 1.70 11.51 11.16
N ALA A 88 1.24 12.71 11.51
CA ALA A 88 0.48 12.92 12.74
C ALA A 88 -0.80 12.06 12.78
N ALA A 89 -1.58 12.06 11.69
CA ALA A 89 -2.82 11.30 11.59
C ALA A 89 -2.58 9.78 11.66
N THR A 90 -1.55 9.27 10.97
CA THR A 90 -1.15 7.86 11.03
C THR A 90 -0.73 7.47 12.44
N MET A 91 0.13 8.27 13.08
CA MET A 91 0.63 7.95 14.43
C MET A 91 -0.49 7.86 15.47
N ASP A 92 -1.53 8.69 15.35
CA ASP A 92 -2.73 8.62 16.20
C ASP A 92 -3.50 7.31 16.00
N ALA A 93 -3.67 6.88 14.75
CA ALA A 93 -4.47 5.71 14.39
C ALA A 93 -3.74 4.34 14.51
N LEU A 94 -2.41 4.33 14.61
CA LEU A 94 -1.60 3.10 14.66
C LEU A 94 -1.98 2.16 15.82
N PRO A 95 -1.92 0.84 15.65
CA PRO A 95 -2.19 -0.10 16.74
C PRO A 95 -1.08 -0.06 17.80
N PHE A 96 -1.47 -0.03 19.09
CA PHE A 96 -0.52 -0.12 20.20
C PHE A 96 0.03 -1.54 20.43
N LYS A 97 -0.70 -2.57 19.97
CA LYS A 97 -0.37 -3.97 20.20
C LYS A 97 -0.54 -4.76 18.91
N ALA A 98 0.44 -5.61 18.60
CA ALA A 98 0.31 -6.55 17.49
C ALA A 98 -0.85 -7.53 17.75
N PRO A 99 -1.68 -7.85 16.74
CA PRO A 99 -2.72 -8.88 16.87
C PRO A 99 -2.15 -10.26 17.24
N ALA A 100 -0.90 -10.54 16.85
CA ALA A 100 -0.18 -11.73 17.20
C ALA A 100 1.28 -11.41 17.55
N ALA A 101 1.80 -12.05 18.60
CA ALA A 101 3.21 -11.96 18.95
C ALA A 101 4.06 -12.78 17.95
N PRO A 102 5.10 -12.21 17.32
CA PRO A 102 5.99 -12.97 16.47
C PRO A 102 6.72 -14.06 17.26
N LYS A 103 6.76 -15.27 16.71
CA LYS A 103 7.51 -16.40 17.32
C LYS A 103 9.04 -16.19 17.36
N LYS A 104 9.55 -15.26 16.56
CA LYS A 104 10.95 -14.84 16.49
C LYS A 104 11.00 -13.42 15.92
N ALA A 105 12.11 -12.71 16.13
CA ALA A 105 12.35 -11.42 15.50
C ALA A 105 12.17 -11.52 13.98
N ARG A 106 11.46 -10.55 13.40
CA ARG A 106 11.15 -10.49 11.98
C ARG A 106 11.80 -9.29 11.32
N LYS A 107 12.33 -9.50 10.12
CA LYS A 107 12.86 -8.43 9.27
C LYS A 107 11.98 -8.25 8.05
N ILE A 108 11.61 -7.01 7.75
CA ILE A 108 10.81 -6.65 6.59
C ILE A 108 11.62 -5.74 5.68
N LEU A 109 11.56 -6.00 4.38
CA LEU A 109 11.99 -5.06 3.35
C LEU A 109 10.75 -4.40 2.76
N VAL A 110 10.63 -3.08 2.88
CA VAL A 110 9.68 -2.27 2.13
C VAL A 110 10.40 -1.81 0.86
N TYR A 111 9.90 -2.26 -0.28
CA TYR A 111 10.43 -1.89 -1.58
C TYR A 111 9.43 -0.98 -2.30
N ALA A 112 9.87 0.25 -2.57
CA ALA A 112 8.99 1.37 -2.90
C ALA A 112 9.31 2.00 -4.27
N VAL A 113 9.76 1.19 -5.24
CA VAL A 113 10.09 1.68 -6.60
C VAL A 113 8.89 1.61 -7.52
N ALA A 114 8.53 2.76 -8.10
CA ALA A 114 7.51 2.89 -9.14
C ALA A 114 8.16 3.21 -10.51
N LYS A 115 7.92 2.38 -11.52
CA LYS A 115 8.37 2.61 -12.92
C LYS A 115 7.22 3.00 -13.86
N GLY A 116 6.05 3.32 -13.32
CA GLY A 116 4.89 3.90 -14.00
C GLY A 116 4.40 5.15 -13.26
N PHE A 117 3.17 5.12 -12.74
CA PHE A 117 2.65 6.18 -11.87
C PHE A 117 3.31 6.10 -10.49
N VAL A 118 3.84 7.22 -9.99
CA VAL A 118 4.47 7.34 -8.68
C VAL A 118 3.47 7.90 -7.67
N HIS A 119 2.82 7.00 -6.94
CA HIS A 119 1.74 7.35 -6.00
C HIS A 119 2.24 8.29 -4.89
N SER A 120 1.46 9.31 -4.58
CA SER A 120 1.76 10.25 -3.49
C SER A 120 1.80 9.58 -2.12
N SER A 121 1.12 8.45 -1.97
CA SER A 121 1.05 7.66 -0.74
C SER A 121 2.26 6.78 -0.47
N ILE A 122 3.22 6.64 -1.39
CA ILE A 122 4.42 5.80 -1.19
C ILE A 122 5.14 6.18 0.12
N PRO A 123 5.50 7.45 0.40
CA PRO A 123 6.23 7.79 1.61
C PRO A 123 5.46 7.47 2.90
N ILE A 124 4.15 7.71 2.93
CA ILE A 124 3.35 7.44 4.13
C ILE A 124 3.10 5.94 4.32
N THR A 125 3.00 5.16 3.24
CA THR A 125 2.89 3.70 3.30
C THR A 125 4.16 3.13 3.93
N ALA A 126 5.34 3.44 3.38
CA ALA A 126 6.63 2.98 3.91
C ALA A 126 6.84 3.38 5.38
N PHE A 127 6.53 4.65 5.71
CA PHE A 127 6.56 5.14 7.08
C PHE A 127 5.64 4.31 7.99
N THR A 128 4.41 4.05 7.57
CA THR A 128 3.42 3.30 8.35
C THR A 128 3.91 1.89 8.67
N VAL A 129 4.46 1.16 7.69
CA VAL A 129 5.00 -0.19 7.93
C VAL A 129 6.13 -0.19 8.95
N ASP A 130 7.04 0.79 8.87
CA ASP A 130 8.11 0.98 9.84
C ASP A 130 7.57 1.29 11.25
N GLN A 131 6.60 2.19 11.35
CA GLN A 131 6.04 2.58 12.64
C GLN A 131 5.18 1.50 13.30
N ILE A 132 4.44 0.67 12.55
CA ILE A 132 3.78 -0.51 13.12
C ILE A 132 4.82 -1.43 13.75
N GLY A 133 5.91 -1.71 13.05
CA GLY A 133 7.01 -2.56 13.54
C GLY A 133 7.60 -2.02 14.84
N LYS A 134 7.94 -0.72 14.88
CA LYS A 134 8.48 -0.03 16.05
C LYS A 134 7.51 0.02 17.22
N ARG A 135 6.23 0.35 16.98
CA ARG A 135 5.22 0.53 18.04
C ARG A 135 4.81 -0.79 18.67
N THR A 136 4.71 -1.85 17.86
CA THR A 136 4.24 -3.15 18.32
C THR A 136 5.35 -4.12 18.71
N GLY A 137 6.60 -3.83 18.31
CA GLY A 137 7.75 -4.72 18.45
C GLY A 137 7.69 -5.95 17.53
N ALA A 138 6.80 -5.96 16.53
CA ALA A 138 6.54 -7.15 15.73
C ALA A 138 7.63 -7.44 14.69
N TRP A 139 8.33 -6.40 14.21
CA TRP A 139 9.42 -6.52 13.24
C TRP A 139 10.33 -5.29 13.23
N THR A 140 11.44 -5.41 12.53
CA THR A 140 12.27 -4.28 12.09
C THR A 140 12.14 -4.09 10.58
N THR A 141 12.21 -2.85 10.11
CA THR A 141 12.00 -2.49 8.71
C THR A 141 13.27 -1.91 8.08
N THR A 142 13.56 -2.35 6.85
CA THR A 142 14.42 -1.65 5.90
C THR A 142 13.51 -1.08 4.80
N ILE A 143 13.65 0.20 4.46
CA ILE A 143 12.96 0.83 3.34
C ILE A 143 13.99 1.04 2.23
N SER A 144 13.66 0.65 1.00
CA SER A 144 14.56 0.81 -0.15
C SER A 144 13.81 1.23 -1.41
N TYR A 145 14.48 2.06 -2.19
CA TYR A 145 14.06 2.56 -3.50
C TYR A 145 15.02 2.08 -4.60
N ASN A 146 15.70 0.95 -4.37
CA ASN A 146 16.74 0.45 -5.27
C ASN A 146 16.52 -1.02 -5.64
N GLU A 147 16.42 -1.33 -6.94
CA GLU A 147 16.23 -2.69 -7.43
C GLU A 147 17.40 -3.64 -7.12
N SER A 148 18.57 -3.12 -6.74
CA SER A 148 19.73 -3.92 -6.34
C SER A 148 19.49 -4.77 -5.08
N GLU A 149 18.43 -4.49 -4.33
CA GLU A 149 18.01 -5.32 -3.19
C GLU A 149 17.63 -6.75 -3.62
N PHE A 150 17.23 -6.96 -4.88
CA PHE A 150 16.71 -8.23 -5.39
C PHE A 150 17.83 -9.21 -5.77
N THR A 151 18.65 -9.57 -4.80
CA THR A 151 19.57 -10.70 -4.88
C THR A 151 19.18 -11.77 -3.88
N ALA A 152 19.43 -13.05 -4.19
CA ALA A 152 19.15 -14.15 -3.26
C ALA A 152 19.86 -13.96 -1.91
N ALA A 153 21.12 -13.49 -1.93
CA ALA A 153 21.91 -13.22 -0.73
C ALA A 153 21.28 -12.12 0.14
N ASN A 154 20.90 -10.99 -0.46
CA ASN A 154 20.28 -9.91 0.28
C ASN A 154 18.88 -10.28 0.79
N LEU A 155 18.05 -10.91 -0.04
CA LEU A 155 16.68 -11.28 0.34
C LEU A 155 16.63 -12.36 1.44
N ALA A 156 17.65 -13.23 1.55
CA ALA A 156 17.69 -14.28 2.57
C ALA A 156 17.55 -13.77 4.02
N GLN A 157 17.95 -12.52 4.28
CA GLN A 157 17.88 -11.92 5.61
C GLN A 157 16.46 -11.48 6.01
N TYR A 158 15.56 -11.30 5.05
CA TYR A 158 14.20 -10.81 5.29
C TYR A 158 13.21 -11.97 5.47
N ASP A 159 12.16 -11.75 6.25
CA ASP A 159 11.04 -12.67 6.42
C ASP A 159 9.86 -12.28 5.52
N VAL A 160 9.71 -10.99 5.24
CA VAL A 160 8.62 -10.42 4.44
C VAL A 160 9.17 -9.34 3.50
N LEU A 161 8.66 -9.31 2.28
CA LEU A 161 8.80 -8.21 1.33
C LEU A 161 7.45 -7.49 1.22
N VAL A 162 7.47 -6.16 1.33
CA VAL A 162 6.32 -5.30 1.04
C VAL A 162 6.60 -4.58 -0.27
N LEU A 163 5.75 -4.81 -1.26
CA LEU A 163 5.71 -4.03 -2.49
C LEU A 163 4.81 -2.81 -2.23
N ASP A 164 5.45 -1.69 -1.93
CA ASP A 164 4.80 -0.42 -1.66
C ASP A 164 4.53 0.30 -2.97
N ASN A 165 3.28 0.20 -3.42
CA ASN A 165 2.78 0.89 -4.61
C ASN A 165 3.72 0.78 -5.84
N THR A 166 4.38 -0.37 -6.02
CA THR A 166 5.28 -0.60 -7.15
C THR A 166 4.47 -0.63 -8.44
N THR A 167 4.88 0.11 -9.47
CA THR A 167 4.19 0.15 -10.77
C THR A 167 5.10 -0.25 -11.92
N GLY A 168 4.48 -0.70 -13.02
CA GLY A 168 5.18 -1.04 -14.25
C GLY A 168 6.03 -2.32 -14.11
N LEU A 169 7.17 -2.35 -14.81
CA LEU A 169 8.09 -3.49 -14.79
C LEU A 169 9.22 -3.23 -13.79
N PHE A 170 8.89 -3.08 -12.51
CA PHE A 170 9.78 -2.47 -11.50
C PHE A 170 11.13 -3.17 -11.31
N LEU A 171 11.28 -4.48 -11.59
CA LEU A 171 12.57 -5.19 -11.57
C LEU A 171 13.31 -5.22 -12.91
N ASP A 172 12.69 -4.74 -13.97
CA ASP A 172 13.25 -4.84 -15.32
C ASP A 172 14.11 -3.63 -15.64
N THR A 173 15.27 -3.91 -16.23
CA THR A 173 16.25 -2.88 -16.57
C THR A 173 16.60 -3.04 -18.05
N PRO A 174 16.21 -2.08 -18.90
CA PRO A 174 16.50 -2.15 -20.33
C PRO A 174 17.99 -2.34 -20.60
N GLY A 175 18.34 -3.34 -21.41
CA GLY A 175 19.74 -3.69 -21.70
C GLY A 175 20.43 -4.56 -20.65
N ASP A 176 19.75 -4.93 -19.57
CA ASP A 176 20.23 -5.87 -18.54
C ASP A 176 19.25 -7.05 -18.39
N ASP A 177 19.15 -7.87 -19.45
CA ASP A 177 18.26 -9.03 -19.47
C ASP A 177 18.65 -10.07 -18.41
N ALA A 178 19.96 -10.28 -18.22
CA ALA A 178 20.48 -11.24 -17.25
C ALA A 178 20.20 -10.81 -15.81
N GLY A 179 20.44 -9.54 -15.46
CA GLY A 179 20.10 -9.02 -14.14
C GLY A 179 18.60 -8.95 -13.92
N THR A 180 17.80 -8.62 -14.95
CA THR A 180 16.34 -8.67 -14.89
C THR A 180 15.87 -10.08 -14.54
N ALA A 181 16.35 -11.10 -15.26
CA ALA A 181 16.02 -12.50 -14.98
C ALA A 181 16.44 -12.91 -13.56
N ALA A 182 17.61 -12.49 -13.10
CA ALA A 182 18.10 -12.77 -11.76
C ALA A 182 17.23 -12.14 -10.66
N ARG A 183 16.85 -10.86 -10.79
CA ARG A 183 15.98 -10.16 -9.83
C ARG A 183 14.59 -10.79 -9.77
N ARG A 184 14.00 -11.06 -10.94
CA ARG A 184 12.71 -11.75 -11.06
C ARG A 184 12.72 -13.13 -10.41
N LYS A 185 13.78 -13.92 -10.66
CA LYS A 185 13.97 -15.23 -10.04
C LYS A 185 14.10 -15.12 -8.51
N ALA A 186 14.88 -14.15 -8.01
CA ALA A 186 15.08 -13.93 -6.59
C ALA A 186 13.75 -13.64 -5.85
N LEU A 187 12.86 -12.83 -6.44
CA LEU A 187 11.53 -12.59 -5.90
C LEU A 187 10.69 -13.89 -5.83
N LEU A 188 10.60 -14.62 -6.94
CA LEU A 188 9.81 -15.86 -7.00
C LEU A 188 10.33 -16.90 -6.00
N ASP A 189 11.64 -17.09 -5.92
CA ASP A 189 12.27 -18.04 -5.00
C ASP A 189 12.08 -17.63 -3.53
N PHE A 190 12.18 -16.33 -3.23
CA PHE A 190 11.94 -15.81 -1.88
C PHE A 190 10.55 -16.20 -1.38
N VAL A 191 9.52 -15.92 -2.18
CA VAL A 191 8.13 -16.25 -1.80
C VAL A 191 7.93 -17.76 -1.78
N ARG A 192 8.23 -18.47 -2.88
CA ARG A 192 8.01 -19.93 -2.99
C ARG A 192 8.79 -20.72 -1.94
N GLY A 193 9.92 -20.19 -1.46
CA GLY A 193 10.73 -20.73 -0.38
C GLY A 193 10.17 -20.56 1.04
N GLY A 194 9.01 -19.90 1.21
CA GLY A 194 8.31 -19.84 2.50
C GLY A 194 8.18 -18.46 3.13
N LYS A 195 8.65 -17.42 2.44
CA LYS A 195 8.63 -16.04 2.93
C LYS A 195 7.31 -15.35 2.62
N GLY A 196 7.07 -14.20 3.25
CA GLY A 196 5.87 -13.40 3.05
C GLY A 196 6.03 -12.37 1.94
N LEU A 197 4.96 -12.15 1.17
CA LEU A 197 4.83 -11.03 0.25
C LEU A 197 3.58 -10.24 0.61
N VAL A 198 3.71 -8.93 0.77
CA VAL A 198 2.59 -8.00 0.95
C VAL A 198 2.59 -7.04 -0.22
N LEU A 199 1.41 -6.77 -0.79
CA LEU A 199 1.23 -5.77 -1.83
C LEU A 199 0.24 -4.73 -1.35
N THR A 200 0.58 -3.46 -1.54
CA THR A 200 -0.30 -2.32 -1.26
C THR A 200 -0.70 -1.68 -2.58
N HIS A 201 -2.00 -1.41 -2.73
CA HIS A 201 -2.62 -0.71 -3.85
C HIS A 201 -1.95 -1.00 -5.21
N ALA A 202 -1.06 -0.10 -5.64
CA ALA A 202 -0.43 -0.16 -6.94
C ALA A 202 0.57 -1.31 -7.14
N GLY A 203 0.95 -2.06 -6.09
CA GLY A 203 1.70 -3.31 -6.27
C GLY A 203 1.04 -4.30 -7.24
N THR A 204 -0.29 -4.19 -7.41
CA THR A 204 -1.07 -4.96 -8.40
C THR A 204 -1.13 -4.35 -9.81
N ASP A 205 -0.67 -3.10 -9.98
CA ASP A 205 -0.44 -2.36 -11.24
C ASP A 205 0.97 -2.58 -11.80
N SER A 206 1.54 -3.75 -11.49
CA SER A 206 2.82 -4.20 -12.00
C SER A 206 2.66 -5.34 -13.00
N TYR A 207 3.59 -5.41 -13.95
CA TYR A 207 3.68 -6.50 -14.93
C TYR A 207 2.40 -6.76 -15.75
N HIS A 208 1.80 -5.69 -16.26
CA HIS A 208 0.79 -5.75 -17.31
C HIS A 208 1.08 -4.72 -18.41
N ARG A 209 0.52 -4.94 -19.61
CA ARG A 209 0.50 -4.00 -20.74
C ARG A 209 -0.79 -4.18 -21.53
N GLY A 210 -1.51 -3.10 -21.79
CA GLY A 210 -2.76 -3.15 -22.57
C GLY A 210 -3.82 -4.09 -21.96
N GLY A 211 -3.90 -4.18 -20.63
CA GLY A 211 -4.81 -5.07 -19.90
C GLY A 211 -4.39 -6.55 -19.85
N GLN A 212 -3.24 -6.90 -20.44
CA GLN A 212 -2.69 -8.26 -20.44
C GLN A 212 -1.52 -8.38 -19.46
N GLY A 213 -1.49 -9.46 -18.68
CA GLY A 213 -0.36 -9.79 -17.83
C GLY A 213 0.85 -10.16 -18.67
N VAL A 214 2.00 -9.51 -18.43
CA VAL A 214 3.25 -9.76 -19.18
C VAL A 214 4.28 -10.57 -18.38
N TRP A 215 3.93 -10.96 -17.16
CA TRP A 215 4.71 -11.92 -16.37
C TRP A 215 3.76 -12.87 -15.63
N PRO A 216 3.31 -13.95 -16.30
CA PRO A 216 2.27 -14.84 -15.78
C PRO A 216 2.54 -15.40 -14.38
N GLU A 217 3.79 -15.73 -14.05
CA GLU A 217 4.14 -16.23 -12.72
C GLU A 217 3.94 -15.17 -11.63
N TYR A 218 4.30 -13.91 -11.90
CA TYR A 218 4.05 -12.81 -10.97
C TYR A 218 2.55 -12.53 -10.87
N ASN A 219 1.85 -12.39 -12.00
CA ASN A 219 0.41 -12.07 -12.00
C ASN A 219 -0.40 -13.17 -11.26
N LYS A 220 -0.04 -14.45 -11.47
CA LYS A 220 -0.60 -15.57 -10.69
C LYS A 220 -0.23 -15.48 -9.21
N MET A 221 1.05 -15.22 -8.89
CA MET A 221 1.55 -15.10 -7.51
C MET A 221 0.72 -14.08 -6.70
N ILE A 222 0.45 -12.91 -7.28
CA ILE A 222 -0.23 -11.81 -6.61
C ILE A 222 -1.76 -11.92 -6.67
N GLY A 223 -2.31 -12.77 -7.53
CA GLY A 223 -3.76 -13.03 -7.63
C GLY A 223 -4.50 -12.14 -8.62
N GLY A 224 -3.82 -11.70 -9.69
CA GLY A 224 -4.39 -10.87 -10.75
C GLY A 224 -3.49 -9.69 -11.10
N HIS A 225 -3.88 -8.91 -12.09
CA HIS A 225 -3.22 -7.66 -12.46
C HIS A 225 -4.25 -6.59 -12.76
N PHE A 226 -3.82 -5.35 -12.58
CA PHE A 226 -4.61 -4.17 -12.87
C PHE A 226 -5.22 -4.20 -14.28
N LYS A 227 -6.47 -3.77 -14.37
CA LYS A 227 -7.20 -3.60 -15.64
C LYS A 227 -7.79 -2.20 -15.77
N PHE A 228 -8.40 -1.69 -14.71
CA PHE A 228 -9.12 -0.41 -14.71
C PHE A 228 -9.24 0.11 -13.27
N HIS A 229 -9.47 1.41 -13.07
CA HIS A 229 -9.80 2.00 -11.78
C HIS A 229 -11.04 2.89 -11.85
N TRP A 230 -11.85 2.90 -10.79
CA TRP A 230 -12.89 3.91 -10.63
C TRP A 230 -12.31 5.28 -10.24
N LEU A 231 -13.17 6.27 -10.04
CA LEU A 231 -12.76 7.64 -9.71
C LEU A 231 -11.91 7.72 -8.43
N THR A 232 -11.13 8.79 -8.29
CA THR A 232 -10.35 9.07 -7.09
C THR A 232 -10.66 10.46 -6.52
N PRO A 233 -10.97 10.59 -5.20
CA PRO A 233 -11.41 9.51 -4.32
C PRO A 233 -12.87 9.10 -4.63
N GLN A 234 -13.14 7.81 -4.76
CA GLN A 234 -14.50 7.27 -4.90
C GLN A 234 -14.99 6.74 -3.55
N GLN A 235 -16.21 7.14 -3.14
CA GLN A 235 -16.88 6.50 -2.01
C GLN A 235 -17.30 5.09 -2.41
N ILE A 236 -16.81 4.08 -1.69
CA ILE A 236 -17.16 2.67 -1.91
C ILE A 236 -17.60 2.04 -0.59
N THR A 237 -18.71 1.29 -0.65
CA THR A 237 -19.11 0.42 0.46
C THR A 237 -18.40 -0.92 0.29
N MET A 238 -17.68 -1.32 1.32
CA MET A 238 -16.99 -2.60 1.45
C MET A 238 -17.84 -3.57 2.25
N LYS A 239 -17.87 -4.84 1.82
CA LYS A 239 -18.41 -5.95 2.60
C LYS A 239 -17.28 -6.85 3.10
N ILE A 240 -17.45 -7.42 4.28
CA ILE A 240 -16.52 -8.40 4.85
C ILE A 240 -16.89 -9.79 4.34
N ASP A 241 -15.97 -10.43 3.60
CA ASP A 241 -16.19 -11.74 3.00
C ASP A 241 -15.79 -12.89 3.92
N ASP A 242 -14.79 -12.68 4.77
CA ASP A 242 -14.43 -13.60 5.85
C ASP A 242 -14.43 -12.86 7.19
N PRO A 243 -15.57 -12.81 7.93
CA PRO A 243 -15.64 -12.16 9.22
C PRO A 243 -14.96 -12.95 10.36
N SER A 244 -14.57 -14.20 10.10
CA SER A 244 -13.89 -15.06 11.07
C SER A 244 -12.36 -14.93 11.04
N SER A 245 -11.82 -14.35 9.96
CA SER A 245 -10.39 -14.15 9.81
C SER A 245 -9.84 -13.19 10.89
N PRO A 246 -8.67 -13.49 11.48
CA PRO A 246 -8.01 -12.52 12.35
C PRO A 246 -7.64 -11.22 11.60
N LEU A 247 -7.51 -11.26 10.27
CA LEU A 247 -7.18 -10.10 9.43
C LEU A 247 -8.38 -9.18 9.18
N THR A 248 -9.58 -9.58 9.57
CA THR A 248 -10.81 -8.76 9.43
C THR A 248 -11.48 -8.50 10.78
N ALA A 249 -10.88 -8.95 11.88
CA ALA A 249 -11.44 -8.83 13.23
C ALA A 249 -11.74 -7.37 13.62
N ALA A 250 -10.94 -6.42 13.16
CA ALA A 250 -11.13 -4.98 13.42
C ALA A 250 -12.45 -4.42 12.84
N PHE A 251 -13.05 -5.11 11.88
CA PHE A 251 -14.32 -4.72 11.27
C PHE A 251 -15.53 -5.35 11.97
N ALA A 252 -15.32 -6.36 12.82
CA ALA A 252 -16.38 -7.08 13.53
C ALA A 252 -17.50 -7.63 12.61
N GLY A 253 -17.15 -7.99 11.37
CA GLY A 253 -18.09 -8.46 10.35
C GLY A 253 -18.95 -7.37 9.71
N GLU A 254 -18.84 -6.12 10.17
CA GLU A 254 -19.64 -5.02 9.66
C GLU A 254 -19.06 -4.46 8.34
N PRO A 255 -19.93 -4.07 7.38
CA PRO A 255 -19.49 -3.34 6.21
C PRO A 255 -18.88 -1.99 6.63
N PHE A 256 -18.01 -1.45 5.79
CA PHE A 256 -17.39 -0.16 6.03
C PHE A 256 -17.31 0.66 4.75
N ILE A 257 -17.27 1.99 4.89
CA ILE A 257 -17.14 2.90 3.76
C ILE A 257 -15.68 3.35 3.68
N VAL A 258 -15.13 3.35 2.47
CA VAL A 258 -13.84 3.95 2.15
C VAL A 258 -14.01 5.01 1.08
N HIS A 259 -13.08 5.95 1.04
CA HIS A 259 -12.93 6.91 -0.04
C HIS A 259 -11.54 6.68 -0.61
N ASP A 260 -11.40 6.00 -1.75
CA ASP A 260 -10.08 5.72 -2.30
C ASP A 260 -10.15 5.58 -3.83
N GLU A 261 -9.00 5.39 -4.48
CA GLU A 261 -8.99 4.87 -5.85
C GLU A 261 -9.10 3.35 -5.81
N ILE A 262 -10.15 2.81 -6.43
CA ILE A 262 -10.40 1.37 -6.41
C ILE A 262 -10.01 0.74 -7.74
N TYR A 263 -9.02 -0.16 -7.67
CA TYR A 263 -8.61 -0.98 -8.79
C TYR A 263 -9.55 -2.14 -9.02
N THR A 264 -9.73 -2.44 -10.30
CA THR A 264 -10.37 -3.65 -10.79
C THR A 264 -9.32 -4.48 -11.52
N TYR A 265 -9.53 -5.79 -11.47
CA TYR A 265 -8.61 -6.77 -12.02
C TYR A 265 -9.24 -7.48 -13.22
N SER A 266 -8.38 -8.01 -14.09
CA SER A 266 -8.85 -8.90 -15.16
C SER A 266 -9.54 -10.13 -14.58
N GLN A 267 -10.71 -10.47 -15.11
CA GLN A 267 -11.44 -11.67 -14.68
C GLN A 267 -10.84 -12.90 -15.36
N ASP A 268 -9.82 -13.48 -14.72
CA ASP A 268 -9.05 -14.61 -15.23
C ASP A 268 -8.82 -15.70 -14.16
N ASP A 269 -8.00 -16.68 -14.52
CA ASP A 269 -7.65 -17.79 -13.63
C ASP A 269 -6.86 -17.34 -12.39
N ALA A 270 -6.17 -16.19 -12.41
CA ALA A 270 -5.47 -15.68 -11.23
C ALA A 270 -6.44 -14.97 -10.27
N ASN A 271 -7.41 -14.21 -10.78
CA ASN A 271 -8.32 -13.38 -9.99
C ASN A 271 -9.73 -14.00 -9.84
N ASN A 272 -9.83 -15.09 -9.06
CA ASN A 272 -11.11 -15.69 -8.70
C ASN A 272 -11.09 -16.35 -7.32
N ARG A 273 -12.27 -16.53 -6.72
CA ARG A 273 -12.45 -17.08 -5.36
C ARG A 273 -12.03 -18.54 -5.18
N LYS A 274 -11.78 -19.31 -6.26
CA LYS A 274 -11.22 -20.66 -6.13
C LYS A 274 -9.72 -20.61 -5.80
N ASN A 275 -9.05 -19.54 -6.21
CA ASN A 275 -7.61 -19.35 -6.03
C ASN A 275 -7.25 -18.33 -4.95
N LEU A 276 -8.20 -17.47 -4.56
CA LEU A 276 -8.03 -16.41 -3.58
C LEU A 276 -8.92 -16.63 -2.37
N HIS A 277 -8.34 -16.53 -1.18
CA HIS A 277 -9.11 -16.38 0.06
C HIS A 277 -9.39 -14.89 0.25
N VAL A 278 -10.59 -14.46 -0.14
CA VAL A 278 -11.01 -13.06 -0.10
C VAL A 278 -11.36 -12.65 1.33
N LEU A 279 -10.80 -11.54 1.79
CA LEU A 279 -11.05 -10.96 3.12
C LEU A 279 -12.21 -9.95 3.05
N TYR A 280 -12.18 -9.07 2.05
CA TYR A 280 -13.27 -8.16 1.74
C TYR A 280 -13.25 -7.73 0.27
N SER A 281 -14.42 -7.28 -0.18
CA SER A 281 -14.70 -6.88 -1.57
C SER A 281 -15.69 -5.72 -1.59
N VAL A 282 -15.85 -5.11 -2.75
CA VAL A 282 -16.88 -4.09 -2.96
C VAL A 282 -18.26 -4.71 -2.77
N ASP A 283 -19.12 -4.06 -1.99
CA ASP A 283 -20.55 -4.32 -1.98
C ASP A 283 -21.17 -3.71 -3.24
N TYR A 284 -20.96 -4.40 -4.37
CA TYR A 284 -21.35 -3.91 -5.69
C TYR A 284 -22.86 -3.68 -5.81
N SER A 285 -23.67 -4.32 -4.97
CA SER A 285 -25.12 -4.09 -4.92
C SER A 285 -25.47 -2.66 -4.47
N LYS A 286 -24.64 -2.05 -3.60
CA LYS A 286 -24.81 -0.70 -3.06
C LYS A 286 -24.14 0.39 -3.88
N MET A 287 -23.39 0.02 -4.91
CA MET A 287 -22.74 0.99 -5.79
C MET A 287 -23.75 1.60 -6.77
N ASP A 288 -23.71 2.93 -6.89
CA ASP A 288 -24.60 3.68 -7.78
C ASP A 288 -24.42 3.24 -9.24
N GLN A 289 -25.52 3.21 -10.00
CA GLN A 289 -25.48 2.79 -11.40
C GLN A 289 -24.56 3.69 -12.25
N ALA A 290 -24.49 4.97 -11.94
CA ALA A 290 -23.59 5.90 -12.63
C ALA A 290 -22.11 5.53 -12.39
N ASP A 291 -21.72 5.20 -11.16
CA ASP A 291 -20.36 4.73 -10.87
C ASP A 291 -20.07 3.39 -11.55
N LYS A 292 -21.05 2.46 -11.58
CA LYS A 292 -20.93 1.20 -12.31
C LYS A 292 -20.66 1.39 -13.80
N ASN A 293 -21.24 2.43 -14.40
CA ASN A 293 -21.13 2.71 -15.84
C ASN A 293 -19.78 3.36 -16.21
N VAL A 294 -18.97 3.77 -15.24
CA VAL A 294 -17.62 4.32 -15.47
C VAL A 294 -16.66 3.27 -16.00
N GLU A 295 -16.81 2.00 -15.58
CA GLU A 295 -15.98 0.90 -16.10
C GLU A 295 -16.49 0.45 -17.48
N PRO A 296 -15.64 0.47 -18.53
CA PRO A 296 -16.02 0.05 -19.88
C PRO A 296 -16.50 -1.40 -19.91
N ALA A 297 -17.51 -1.70 -20.73
CA ALA A 297 -18.06 -3.05 -20.85
C ALA A 297 -17.01 -4.10 -21.29
N ASN A 298 -16.02 -3.68 -22.09
CA ASN A 298 -14.93 -4.55 -22.51
C ASN A 298 -13.99 -4.85 -21.33
N GLY A 299 -13.85 -6.14 -20.98
CA GLY A 299 -13.02 -6.58 -19.87
C GLY A 299 -13.64 -6.38 -18.48
N LYS A 300 -14.80 -5.71 -18.38
CA LYS A 300 -15.57 -5.64 -17.13
C LYS A 300 -15.98 -7.04 -16.70
N ARG A 301 -15.81 -7.32 -15.41
CA ARG A 301 -16.17 -8.62 -14.86
C ARG A 301 -17.69 -8.78 -14.80
N THR A 302 -18.18 -9.98 -15.11
CA THR A 302 -19.61 -10.25 -15.27
C THR A 302 -20.33 -10.69 -13.99
N ASP A 303 -19.57 -11.08 -12.97
CA ASP A 303 -20.06 -11.62 -11.70
C ASP A 303 -20.31 -10.54 -10.62
N GLY A 304 -19.88 -9.30 -10.87
CA GLY A 304 -19.97 -8.20 -9.89
C GLY A 304 -19.05 -8.36 -8.67
N ASP A 305 -18.04 -9.25 -8.74
CA ASP A 305 -17.22 -9.64 -7.59
C ASP A 305 -15.86 -8.94 -7.53
N TYR A 306 -15.83 -7.68 -7.10
CA TYR A 306 -14.61 -6.87 -7.05
C TYR A 306 -13.88 -7.05 -5.70
N MET A 307 -13.01 -8.06 -5.65
CA MET A 307 -12.18 -8.39 -4.50
C MET A 307 -11.10 -7.32 -4.30
N LEU A 308 -10.98 -6.77 -3.07
CA LEU A 308 -10.02 -5.70 -2.75
C LEU A 308 -9.02 -6.08 -1.66
N SER A 309 -9.23 -7.19 -0.97
CA SER A 309 -8.17 -7.77 -0.15
C SER A 309 -8.30 -9.27 -0.08
N TRP A 310 -7.17 -9.96 -0.17
CA TRP A 310 -7.11 -11.41 -0.15
C TRP A 310 -5.77 -11.92 0.35
N ILE A 311 -5.77 -13.19 0.74
CA ILE A 311 -4.57 -13.97 0.99
C ILE A 311 -4.54 -15.19 0.08
N ARG A 312 -3.34 -15.64 -0.28
CA ARG A 312 -3.13 -16.93 -0.95
C ARG A 312 -1.77 -17.52 -0.61
N LYS A 313 -1.62 -18.82 -0.87
CA LYS A 313 -0.32 -19.49 -0.84
C LYS A 313 0.33 -19.44 -2.22
N GLU A 314 1.64 -19.29 -2.24
CA GLU A 314 2.49 -19.45 -3.43
C GLU A 314 3.69 -20.30 -3.02
N GLY A 315 3.76 -21.55 -3.51
CA GLY A 315 4.69 -22.54 -2.96
C GLY A 315 4.51 -22.70 -1.46
N GLN A 316 5.59 -22.53 -0.69
CA GLN A 316 5.54 -22.54 0.78
C GLN A 316 5.23 -21.15 1.37
N GLY A 317 5.23 -20.11 0.55
CA GLY A 317 5.05 -18.72 0.95
C GLY A 317 3.60 -18.31 1.16
N ARG A 318 3.44 -17.09 1.65
CA ARG A 318 2.14 -16.44 1.87
C ARG A 318 2.14 -15.07 1.20
N VAL A 319 1.10 -14.81 0.41
CA VAL A 319 0.89 -13.54 -0.26
C VAL A 319 -0.35 -12.89 0.35
N PHE A 320 -0.24 -11.62 0.72
CA PHE A 320 -1.33 -10.77 1.19
C PHE A 320 -1.43 -9.55 0.28
N VAL A 321 -2.63 -9.26 -0.19
CA VAL A 321 -2.92 -8.07 -0.99
C VAL A 321 -3.90 -7.18 -0.26
N GLN A 322 -3.53 -5.90 -0.17
CA GLN A 322 -4.33 -4.79 0.30
C GLN A 322 -4.48 -3.83 -0.86
N ALA A 323 -5.60 -3.89 -1.60
CA ALA A 323 -5.80 -3.06 -2.80
C ALA A 323 -6.09 -1.59 -2.48
N LEU A 324 -6.44 -1.28 -1.22
CA LEU A 324 -6.55 0.09 -0.74
C LEU A 324 -5.15 0.68 -0.48
N GLY A 325 -5.03 2.00 -0.55
CA GLY A 325 -3.79 2.72 -0.24
C GLY A 325 -3.35 3.73 -1.28
N HIS A 326 -4.22 4.15 -2.20
CA HIS A 326 -3.91 5.24 -3.14
C HIS A 326 -3.77 6.57 -2.39
N ASN A 327 -4.75 6.88 -1.54
CA ASN A 327 -4.79 8.12 -0.79
C ASN A 327 -4.17 7.94 0.60
N GLU A 328 -3.56 9.00 1.12
CA GLU A 328 -2.81 8.94 2.37
C GLU A 328 -3.69 8.69 3.59
N HIS A 329 -4.94 9.18 3.59
CA HIS A 329 -5.88 8.97 4.70
C HIS A 329 -6.27 7.50 4.92
N ILE A 330 -5.98 6.59 3.97
CA ILE A 330 -6.12 5.15 4.21
C ILE A 330 -5.20 4.70 5.33
N TRP A 331 -4.01 5.30 5.43
CA TRP A 331 -3.01 5.03 6.46
C TRP A 331 -3.25 5.80 7.76
N SER A 332 -4.40 6.46 7.90
CA SER A 332 -4.92 6.97 9.17
C SER A 332 -6.26 6.33 9.56
N ASN A 333 -6.70 5.28 8.85
CA ASN A 333 -7.92 4.55 9.21
C ASN A 333 -7.60 3.42 10.20
N GLU A 334 -8.03 3.57 11.45
CA GLU A 334 -7.74 2.60 12.51
C GLU A 334 -8.11 1.15 12.16
N LYS A 335 -9.25 0.92 11.50
CA LYS A 335 -9.70 -0.45 11.19
C LYS A 335 -8.80 -1.07 10.12
N ILE A 336 -8.41 -0.28 9.12
CA ILE A 336 -7.47 -0.71 8.08
C ILE A 336 -6.09 -0.98 8.69
N LEU A 337 -5.58 -0.09 9.55
CA LEU A 337 -4.28 -0.25 10.21
C LEU A 337 -4.24 -1.44 11.19
N LYS A 338 -5.36 -1.77 11.84
CA LYS A 338 -5.44 -2.96 12.71
C LYS A 338 -5.52 -4.27 11.91
N ALA A 339 -6.02 -4.20 10.68
CA ALA A 339 -6.15 -5.34 9.77
C ALA A 339 -4.85 -5.63 8.98
N PHE A 340 -4.08 -4.57 8.69
CA PHE A 340 -2.80 -4.63 7.99
C PHE A 340 -1.68 -5.17 8.89
#